data_AF-A0A1V5PRH9-F1
#
_entry.id   AF-A0A1V5PRH9-F1
#
_cell.length_a   1.000
_cell.length_b   1.000
_cell.length_c   1.000
_cell.angle_alpha   90.00
_cell.angle_beta   90.00
_cell.angle_gamma   90.00
#
_symmetry.space_group_name_H-M   'P 1'
#
loop_
_entity.id
_entity.type
_entity.pdbx_description
1 polymer ?
#
loop_
_entity_poly.entity_id
_entity_poly.type
_entity_poly.pdbx_seq_one_letter_code
_entity_poly.pdbx_strand_id
1 'polypeptide(L)'
;MKDKIFLDTNILIYATVKDRYRKNISLRLIKKNPVISTQVLNELSNVMSKKLKMNSQNIIKLIDFLEKKCEIKTIGISTIKLALNICDKYNYSYYDSLIIGSAIENNCNVLYTEDMQAGQKIDDFLEIINPF
;
A
#
# COMPACT_ATOMS: atom_id res chain seq x y z
N MET A 1 -0.43 -21.67 5.89
CA MET A 1 0.29 -20.83 4.89
C MET A 1 0.51 -19.47 5.53
N LYS A 2 1.61 -18.77 5.26
CA LYS A 2 1.78 -17.40 5.75
C LYS A 2 0.91 -16.46 4.92
N ASP A 3 0.23 -15.53 5.56
CA ASP A 3 -0.54 -14.49 4.87
C ASP A 3 0.37 -13.68 3.94
N LYS A 4 -0.11 -13.42 2.72
CA LYS A 4 0.56 -12.56 1.75
C LYS A 4 -0.01 -11.15 1.91
N ILE A 5 0.87 -10.23 2.27
CA ILE A 5 0.50 -8.90 2.76
C ILE A 5 0.70 -7.87 1.66
N PHE A 6 -0.27 -6.98 1.48
CA PHE A 6 -0.13 -5.74 0.71
C PHE A 6 -0.08 -4.54 1.66
N LEU A 7 0.79 -3.56 1.38
CA LEU A 7 0.83 -2.29 2.12
C LEU A 7 0.36 -1.12 1.26
N ASP A 8 -0.49 -0.29 1.85
CA ASP A 8 -0.90 0.99 1.32
C ASP A 8 0.16 2.09 1.58
N THR A 9 0.02 3.23 0.88
CA THR A 9 0.92 4.38 0.96
C THR A 9 1.00 4.96 2.37
N ASN A 10 -0.11 5.05 3.10
CA ASN A 10 -0.12 5.60 4.46
C ASN A 10 0.82 4.83 5.40
N ILE A 11 0.87 3.50 5.31
CA ILE A 11 1.76 2.65 6.11
C ILE A 11 3.23 3.00 5.85
N LEU A 12 3.60 3.18 4.58
CA LEU A 12 4.97 3.54 4.20
C LEU A 12 5.33 4.97 4.63
N ILE A 13 4.37 5.91 4.58
CA ILE A 13 4.57 7.27 5.09
C ILE A 13 4.88 7.24 6.59
N TYR A 14 4.17 6.42 7.38
CA TYR A 14 4.44 6.32 8.81
C TYR A 14 5.84 5.78 9.14
N ALA A 15 6.46 5.00 8.25
CA ALA A 15 7.84 4.57 8.42
C ALA A 15 8.86 5.72 8.38
N THR A 16 8.51 6.89 7.83
CA THR A 16 9.44 8.02 7.64
C THR A 16 9.23 9.16 8.64
N VAL A 17 8.01 9.34 9.17
CA VAL A 17 7.67 10.47 10.07
C VAL A 17 8.08 10.24 11.53
N LYS A 18 7.83 11.22 12.41
CA LYS A 18 8.30 11.24 13.81
C LYS A 18 7.40 10.50 14.82
N ASP A 19 6.26 9.97 14.39
CA ASP A 19 5.39 9.15 15.25
C ASP A 19 6.06 7.81 15.56
N ARG A 20 6.57 7.64 16.79
CA ARG A 20 7.31 6.43 17.17
C ARG A 20 6.45 5.17 17.15
N TYR A 21 5.18 5.27 17.54
CA TYR A 21 4.30 4.11 17.63
C TYR A 21 3.98 3.58 16.24
N ARG A 22 3.44 4.44 15.36
CA ARG A 22 3.09 4.06 13.98
C ARG A 22 4.32 3.67 13.18
N LYS A 23 5.43 4.39 13.34
CA LYS A 23 6.71 4.04 12.68
C LYS A 23 7.20 2.64 13.03
N ASN A 24 7.15 2.26 14.30
CA ASN A 24 7.60 0.93 14.72
C ASN A 24 6.75 -0.18 14.11
N ILE A 25 5.43 0.02 14.02
CA ILE A 25 4.50 -0.91 13.38
C ILE A 25 4.79 -1.00 11.88
N SER A 26 4.86 0.13 11.17
CA SER A 26 5.19 0.17 9.75
C SER A 26 6.51 -0.51 9.42
N LEU A 27 7.58 -0.25 10.18
CA LEU A 27 8.87 -0.89 9.98
C LEU A 27 8.82 -2.41 10.23
N ARG A 28 7.98 -2.90 11.16
CA ARG A 28 7.76 -4.33 11.37
C ARG A 28 7.02 -4.95 10.19
N LEU A 29 6.05 -4.27 9.61
CA LEU A 29 5.32 -4.73 8.42
C LEU A 29 6.24 -4.80 7.19
N ILE A 30 7.04 -3.77 6.94
CA ILE A 30 8.03 -3.76 5.85
C ILE A 30 9.02 -4.92 5.96
N LYS A 31 9.46 -5.27 7.19
CA LYS A 31 10.37 -6.41 7.42
C LYS A 31 9.77 -7.77 7.04
N LYS A 32 8.45 -7.88 6.85
CA LYS A 32 7.80 -9.12 6.40
C LYS A 32 7.91 -9.36 4.89
N ASN A 33 8.60 -8.47 4.17
CA ASN A 33 8.69 -8.45 2.72
C ASN A 33 7.34 -8.42 1.99
N PRO A 34 6.50 -7.39 2.23
CA PRO A 34 5.17 -7.30 1.68
C PRO A 34 5.18 -6.97 0.18
N VAL A 35 4.01 -7.08 -0.45
CA VAL A 35 3.74 -6.56 -1.79
C VAL A 35 3.34 -5.09 -1.70
N ILE A 36 3.79 -4.30 -2.67
CA ILE A 36 3.30 -2.93 -2.93
C ILE A 36 3.18 -2.72 -4.45
N SER A 37 2.44 -1.72 -4.89
CA SER A 37 2.33 -1.38 -6.32
C SER A 37 3.12 -0.14 -6.70
N THR A 38 3.32 0.07 -8.00
CA THR A 38 3.90 1.31 -8.53
C THR A 38 3.06 2.55 -8.21
N GLN A 39 1.74 2.41 -8.04
CA GLN A 39 0.89 3.52 -7.56
C GLN A 39 1.27 3.92 -6.13
N VAL A 40 1.48 2.95 -5.24
CA VAL A 40 1.92 3.23 -3.86
C VAL A 40 3.22 4.04 -3.87
N LEU A 41 4.17 3.70 -4.76
CA LEU A 41 5.42 4.47 -4.91
C LEU A 41 5.20 5.87 -5.47
N ASN A 42 4.29 6.03 -6.44
CA ASN A 42 3.95 7.34 -7.01
C ASN A 42 3.33 8.27 -5.96
N GLU A 43 2.38 7.76 -5.19
CA GLU A 43 1.73 8.50 -4.11
C GLU A 43 2.72 8.85 -3.01
N LEU A 44 3.54 7.88 -2.59
CA LEU A 44 4.62 8.09 -1.62
C LEU A 44 5.55 9.20 -2.08
N SER A 45 6.02 9.15 -3.33
CA SER A 45 6.93 10.13 -3.90
C SER A 45 6.31 11.53 -3.94
N ASN A 46 5.05 11.64 -4.34
CA ASN A 46 4.32 12.91 -4.36
C ASN A 46 4.14 13.47 -2.94
N VAL A 47 3.83 12.64 -1.94
CA VAL A 47 3.71 13.06 -0.54
C VAL A 47 5.07 13.48 0.04
N MET A 48 6.11 12.67 -0.14
CA MET A 48 7.46 12.97 0.36
C MET A 48 8.00 14.27 -0.24
N SER A 49 7.77 14.50 -1.53
CA SER A 49 8.21 15.71 -2.24
C SER A 49 7.39 16.93 -1.84
N LYS A 50 6.05 16.88 -1.95
CA LYS A 50 5.19 18.07 -1.76
C LYS A 50 4.92 18.40 -0.30
N LYS A 51 4.59 17.39 0.52
CA LYS A 51 4.19 17.61 1.92
C LYS A 51 5.40 17.64 2.85
N LEU A 52 6.34 16.70 2.67
CA LEU A 52 7.50 16.57 3.55
C LEU A 52 8.74 17.31 3.03
N LYS A 53 8.66 17.93 1.84
CA LYS A 53 9.73 18.73 1.22
C LYS A 53 11.07 17.98 1.15
N MET A 54 11.00 16.66 0.99
CA MET A 54 12.17 15.81 0.88
C MET A 54 12.79 15.96 -0.53
N ASN A 55 14.11 16.06 -0.61
CA ASN A 55 14.79 16.14 -1.90
C ASN A 55 14.70 14.82 -2.67
N SER A 56 14.85 14.89 -4.00
CA SER A 56 14.76 13.73 -4.89
C SER A 56 15.76 12.62 -4.56
N GLN A 57 16.99 12.97 -4.18
CA GLN A 57 18.02 11.98 -3.82
C GLN A 57 17.61 11.11 -2.62
N ASN A 58 16.99 11.70 -1.60
CA ASN A 58 16.50 10.97 -0.45
C ASN A 58 15.26 10.13 -0.77
N ILE A 59 14.39 10.61 -1.68
CA ILE A 59 13.25 9.83 -2.18
C ILE A 59 13.74 8.61 -2.97
N ILE A 60 14.74 8.78 -3.85
CA ILE A 60 15.35 7.67 -4.59
C ILE A 60 15.93 6.63 -3.62
N LYS A 61 16.71 7.05 -2.61
CA LYS A 61 17.23 6.12 -1.59
C LYS A 61 16.14 5.35 -0.85
N LEU A 62 14.99 5.99 -0.59
CA LEU A 62 13.84 5.33 0.01
C LEU A 62 13.24 4.28 -0.94
N ILE A 63 13.10 4.60 -2.22
CA ILE A 63 12.63 3.66 -3.25
C ILE A 63 13.60 2.49 -3.38
N ASP A 64 14.92 2.73 -3.44
CA ASP A 64 15.94 1.66 -3.50
C ASP A 64 15.87 0.74 -2.28
N PHE A 65 15.55 1.30 -1.10
CA PHE A 65 15.34 0.51 0.11
C PHE A 65 14.07 -0.35 0.01
N LEU A 66 12.97 0.22 -0.48
CA LEU A 66 11.70 -0.48 -0.66
C LEU A 66 11.81 -1.58 -1.72
N GLU A 67 12.54 -1.36 -2.81
CA GLU A 67 12.82 -2.37 -3.84
C GLU A 67 13.54 -3.59 -3.27
N LYS A 68 14.43 -3.39 -2.29
CA LYS A 68 15.12 -4.49 -1.58
C LYS A 68 14.26 -5.18 -0.53
N LYS A 69 13.15 -4.56 -0.12
CA LYS A 69 12.32 -5.02 1.01
C LYS A 69 10.91 -5.39 0.63
N CYS A 70 10.43 -5.08 -0.57
CA CYS A 70 9.06 -5.34 -0.97
C CYS A 70 9.05 -6.00 -2.34
N GLU A 71 8.04 -6.83 -2.59
CA GLU A 71 7.70 -7.28 -3.94
C GLU A 71 6.94 -6.15 -4.63
N ILE A 72 7.60 -5.41 -5.53
CA ILE A 72 6.97 -4.28 -6.24
C ILE A 72 6.25 -4.79 -7.49
N LYS A 73 4.97 -4.40 -7.64
CA LYS A 73 4.11 -4.80 -8.75
C LYS A 73 3.67 -3.62 -9.59
N THR A 74 3.81 -3.75 -10.90
CA THR A 74 3.36 -2.73 -11.84
C THR A 74 1.86 -2.81 -12.02
N ILE A 75 1.20 -1.65 -12.05
CA ILE A 75 -0.22 -1.56 -12.41
C ILE A 75 -0.38 -1.71 -13.90
N GLY A 76 -1.17 -2.71 -14.30
CA GLY A 76 -1.53 -2.98 -15.67
C GLY A 76 -2.99 -2.62 -15.99
N ILE A 77 -3.37 -2.84 -17.25
CA ILE A 77 -4.74 -2.63 -17.71
C ILE A 77 -5.73 -3.56 -16.96
N SER A 78 -5.30 -4.78 -16.63
CA SER A 78 -6.10 -5.72 -15.83
C SER A 78 -6.40 -5.16 -14.44
N THR A 79 -5.40 -4.61 -13.76
CA THR A 79 -5.56 -3.96 -12.45
C THR A 79 -6.52 -2.79 -12.51
N ILE A 80 -6.43 -1.96 -13.57
CA ILE A 80 -7.32 -0.81 -13.78
C ILE A 80 -8.78 -1.25 -13.96
N LYS A 81 -9.03 -2.26 -14.79
CA LYS A 81 -10.38 -2.80 -14.98
C LYS A 81 -10.94 -3.40 -13.69
N LEU A 82 -10.11 -4.12 -12.94
CA LEU A 82 -10.49 -4.67 -11.64
C LEU A 82 -10.83 -3.55 -10.65
N ALA A 83 -10.03 -2.47 -10.62
CA ALA A 83 -10.30 -1.31 -9.77
C ALA A 83 -11.66 -0.68 -10.08
N LEU A 84 -12.01 -0.49 -11.36
CA LEU A 84 -13.33 0.03 -11.76
C LEU A 84 -14.48 -0.88 -11.26
N ASN A 85 -14.33 -2.20 -11.39
CA ASN A 85 -15.31 -3.14 -10.86
C ASN A 85 -15.45 -3.05 -9.33
N ILE A 86 -14.33 -2.84 -8.62
CA ILE A 86 -14.33 -2.66 -7.16
C ILE A 86 -15.02 -1.35 -6.77
N CYS A 87 -14.79 -0.25 -7.51
CA CYS A 87 -15.49 1.02 -7.31
C CYS A 87 -17.00 0.80 -7.37
N ASP A 88 -17.48 0.16 -8.44
CA ASP A 88 -18.91 -0.04 -8.69
C ASP A 88 -19.54 -0.97 -7.65
N LYS A 89 -18.81 -2.00 -7.22
CA LYS A 89 -19.33 -3.03 -6.29
C LYS A 89 -19.31 -2.59 -4.83
N TYR A 90 -18.27 -1.87 -4.42
CA TYR A 90 -17.99 -1.57 -3.01
C TYR A 90 -18.02 -0.08 -2.66
N ASN A 91 -18.24 0.81 -3.64
CA ASN A 91 -18.28 2.27 -3.49
C ASN A 91 -16.99 2.89 -2.93
N TYR A 92 -15.85 2.25 -3.15
CA TYR A 92 -14.54 2.82 -2.87
C TYR A 92 -14.17 3.90 -3.89
N SER A 93 -13.33 4.86 -3.49
CA SER A 93 -12.76 5.80 -4.44
C SER A 93 -11.89 5.06 -5.47
N TYR A 94 -11.68 5.66 -6.65
CA TYR A 94 -10.90 4.98 -7.70
C TYR A 94 -9.48 4.58 -7.25
N TYR A 95 -8.80 5.45 -6.51
CA TYR A 95 -7.44 5.15 -6.05
C TYR A 95 -7.43 4.09 -4.95
N ASP A 96 -8.39 4.11 -4.03
CA ASP A 96 -8.55 3.04 -3.02
C ASP A 96 -8.83 1.70 -3.70
N SER A 97 -9.74 1.70 -4.68
CA SER A 97 -10.05 0.51 -5.49
C SER A 97 -8.85 0.02 -6.30
N LEU A 98 -7.94 0.91 -6.72
CA LEU A 98 -6.71 0.54 -7.42
C LEU A 98 -5.72 -0.17 -6.49
N ILE A 99 -5.66 0.25 -5.22
CA ILE A 99 -4.88 -0.44 -4.17
C ILE A 99 -5.48 -1.81 -3.88
N ILE A 100 -6.79 -1.90 -3.65
CA ILE A 100 -7.50 -3.16 -3.41
C ILE A 100 -7.32 -4.11 -4.60
N GLY A 101 -7.51 -3.64 -5.83
CA GLY A 101 -7.34 -4.42 -7.04
C GLY A 101 -5.90 -4.93 -7.20
N SER A 102 -4.91 -4.10 -6.87
CA SER A 102 -3.50 -4.50 -6.87
C SER A 102 -3.21 -5.61 -5.86
N ALA A 103 -3.80 -5.54 -4.66
CA ALA A 103 -3.65 -6.57 -3.64
C ALA A 103 -4.26 -7.91 -4.09
N ILE A 104 -5.49 -7.88 -4.61
CA ILE A 104 -6.21 -9.07 -5.11
C ILE A 104 -5.48 -9.72 -6.28
N GLU A 105 -5.09 -8.94 -7.30
CA GLU A 105 -4.39 -9.44 -8.49
C GLU A 105 -3.07 -10.15 -8.14
N ASN A 106 -2.43 -9.75 -7.03
CA ASN A 106 -1.16 -10.32 -6.57
C ASN A 106 -1.32 -11.36 -5.46
N ASN A 107 -2.55 -11.87 -5.26
CA ASN A 107 -2.92 -12.90 -4.29
C ASN A 107 -2.58 -12.51 -2.85
N CYS A 108 -2.69 -11.22 -2.51
CA CYS A 108 -2.58 -10.78 -1.11
C CYS A 108 -3.92 -11.00 -0.42
N ASN A 109 -3.91 -11.67 0.72
CA ASN A 109 -5.10 -11.91 1.53
C ASN A 109 -5.26 -10.90 2.68
N VAL A 110 -4.26 -10.03 2.89
CA VAL A 110 -4.31 -8.94 3.88
C VAL A 110 -3.85 -7.64 3.23
N LEU A 111 -4.65 -6.58 3.33
CA LEU A 111 -4.30 -5.20 2.99
C LEU A 111 -4.18 -4.38 4.29
N TYR A 112 -3.00 -3.84 4.56
CA TYR A 112 -2.84 -2.87 5.65
C TYR A 112 -2.99 -1.44 5.15
N THR A 113 -3.94 -0.72 5.75
CA THR A 113 -4.23 0.69 5.46
C THR A 113 -4.91 1.36 6.65
N GLU A 114 -4.65 2.64 6.88
CA GLU A 114 -5.37 3.45 7.86
C GLU A 114 -6.68 4.05 7.29
N ASP A 115 -6.69 4.38 6.00
CA ASP A 115 -7.69 5.28 5.41
C ASP A 115 -8.97 4.57 4.93
N MET A 116 -8.98 3.24 4.91
CA MET A 116 -10.14 2.43 4.49
C MET A 116 -10.89 1.83 5.68
N GLN A 117 -12.11 1.36 5.43
CA GLN A 117 -12.94 0.73 6.46
C GLN A 117 -12.31 -0.58 6.95
N ALA A 118 -11.70 -0.55 8.13
CA ALA A 118 -11.09 -1.71 8.76
C ALA A 118 -12.13 -2.81 9.05
N GLY A 119 -11.73 -4.07 8.86
CA GLY A 119 -12.57 -5.26 9.11
C GLY A 119 -13.46 -5.67 7.95
N GLN A 120 -13.45 -4.93 6.83
CA GLN A 120 -14.15 -5.36 5.62
C GLN A 120 -13.39 -6.48 4.91
N LYS A 121 -14.12 -7.50 4.45
CA LYS A 121 -13.63 -8.50 3.49
C LYS A 121 -14.10 -8.16 2.09
N ILE A 122 -13.17 -8.12 1.15
CA ILE A 122 -13.43 -7.94 -0.27
C ILE A 122 -13.39 -9.31 -0.96
N ASP A 123 -14.50 -9.65 -1.62
CA ASP A 123 -14.70 -10.93 -2.32
C ASP A 123 -14.37 -12.17 -1.46
N ASP A 124 -14.66 -12.10 -0.15
CA ASP A 124 -14.33 -13.13 0.87
C ASP A 124 -12.85 -13.57 0.92
N PHE A 125 -11.96 -12.82 0.27
CA PHE A 125 -10.56 -13.17 0.10
C PHE A 125 -9.60 -12.17 0.76
N LEU A 126 -9.75 -10.88 0.45
CA LEU A 126 -8.88 -9.83 0.96
C LEU A 126 -9.48 -9.22 2.23
N GLU A 127 -8.75 -9.31 3.33
CA GLU A 127 -9.09 -8.63 4.58
C GLU A 127 -8.39 -7.27 4.69
N ILE A 128 -9.16 -6.21 4.96
CA ILE A 128 -8.64 -4.86 5.18
C ILE A 128 -8.41 -4.65 6.67
N ILE A 129 -7.17 -4.33 7.06
CA ILE A 129 -6.76 -4.20 8.45
C ILE A 129 -6.09 -2.84 8.67
N ASN A 130 -6.57 -2.08 9.66
CA ASN A 130 -5.83 -0.95 10.19
C ASN A 130 -4.82 -1.47 11.24
N PRO A 131 -3.50 -1.31 11.03
CA PRO A 131 -2.52 -1.86 11.94
C PRO A 131 -2.21 -0.98 13.16
N PHE A 132 -2.82 0.20 13.29
CA PHE A 132 -2.51 1.19 14.33
C PHE A 132 -3.52 1.19 15.47
#